data_AF-A0A3S1JZ90-F1
#
_entry.id   AF-A0A3S1JZ90-F1
#
_cell.length_a   1.000
_cell.length_b   1.000
_cell.length_c   1.000
_cell.angle_alpha   90.00
_cell.angle_beta   90.00
_cell.angle_gamma   90.00
#
_symmetry.space_group_name_H-M   'P 1'
#
loop_
_entity.id
_entity.type
_entity.pdbx_description
1 polymer ?
#
loop_
_entity_poly.entity_id
_entity_poly.type
_entity_poly.pdbx_seq_one_letter_code
_entity_poly.pdbx_strand_id
1 'polypeptide(L)'
;MKFFLLYDDKTRLYWLLSSQATDSMVRLTHISEARYNLPNNERHRLQLHFSRNCIDWCFAGLVAAGQTERHARNYASMAVDGDDLLVLCRSGDDEGRNPQYTNLITFHRVKEFRNLVY
;
A
#
# COMPACT_ATOMS: atom_id res chain seq x y z
N MET A 1 -9.29 -1.73 -6.62
CA MET A 1 -8.18 -1.55 -5.65
C MET A 1 -8.80 -1.46 -4.25
N LYS A 2 -8.27 -2.16 -3.24
CA LYS A 2 -8.76 -2.07 -1.86
C LYS A 2 -7.79 -1.23 -1.04
N PHE A 3 -8.30 -0.41 -0.14
CA PHE A 3 -7.53 0.32 0.85
C PHE A 3 -7.97 -0.09 2.26
N PHE A 4 -7.16 0.27 3.26
CA PHE A 4 -7.48 0.07 4.67
C PHE A 4 -7.34 1.39 5.43
N LEU A 5 -8.33 1.68 6.27
CA LEU A 5 -8.35 2.89 7.10
C LEU A 5 -8.27 2.49 8.57
N LEU A 6 -7.41 3.18 9.32
CA LEU A 6 -7.25 3.01 10.77
C LEU A 6 -7.33 4.38 11.44
N TYR A 7 -8.16 4.49 12.48
CA TYR A 7 -8.17 5.68 13.33
C TYR A 7 -7.18 5.50 14.48
N ASP A 8 -6.34 6.52 14.74
CA ASP A 8 -5.41 6.55 15.87
C ASP A 8 -5.92 7.48 16.96
N ASP A 9 -6.40 6.91 18.07
CA ASP A 9 -6.97 7.67 19.19
C ASP A 9 -5.99 8.67 19.83
N LYS A 10 -4.67 8.38 19.80
CA LYS A 10 -3.65 9.25 20.40
C LYS A 10 -3.50 10.57 19.65
N THR A 11 -3.35 10.52 18.33
CA THR A 11 -3.15 11.71 17.48
C THR A 11 -4.46 12.25 16.91
N ARG A 12 -5.55 11.49 17.01
CA ARG A 12 -6.84 11.75 16.38
C ARG A 12 -6.73 11.86 14.85
N LEU A 13 -5.78 11.13 14.27
CA LEU A 13 -5.56 11.06 12.83
C LEU A 13 -6.13 9.75 12.27
N TYR A 14 -6.51 9.82 11.00
CA TYR A 14 -6.82 8.66 10.18
C TYR A 14 -5.61 8.30 9.36
N TRP A 15 -5.21 7.03 9.42
CA TRP A 15 -4.16 6.44 8.63
C TRP A 15 -4.78 5.66 7.48
N LEU A 16 -4.28 5.89 6.26
CA LEU A 16 -4.74 5.23 5.04
C LEU A 16 -3.59 4.43 4.43
N LEU A 17 -3.80 3.13 4.32
CA LEU A 17 -2.91 2.20 3.65
C LEU A 17 -3.51 1.84 2.28
N SER A 18 -2.79 2.14 1.20
CA SER A 18 -3.29 1.96 -0.17
C SER A 18 -2.17 1.60 -1.15
N SER A 19 -2.55 1.11 -2.33
CA SER A 19 -1.58 0.92 -3.42
C SER A 19 -1.22 2.27 -4.03
N GLN A 20 0.05 2.44 -4.40
CA GLN A 20 0.52 3.60 -5.16
C GLN A 20 0.56 3.26 -6.65
N ALA A 21 -0.15 4.04 -7.48
CA ALA A 21 0.05 4.04 -8.91
C ALA A 21 0.98 5.21 -9.29
N THR A 22 2.06 4.90 -10.01
CA THR A 22 3.14 5.82 -10.39
C THR A 22 3.00 6.33 -11.82
N ASP A 23 2.28 5.59 -12.66
CA ASP A 23 2.09 5.86 -14.08
C ASP A 23 0.62 5.67 -14.48
N SER A 24 -0.32 6.08 -13.63
CA SER A 24 -1.77 5.85 -13.82
C SER A 24 -2.35 6.45 -15.11
N MET A 25 -1.60 7.33 -15.77
CA MET A 25 -1.94 7.96 -17.06
C MET A 25 -1.10 7.43 -18.23
N VAL A 26 -0.37 6.32 -18.05
CA VAL A 26 0.43 5.71 -19.12
C VAL A 26 -0.46 5.29 -20.29
N ARG A 27 0.05 5.47 -21.52
CA ARG A 27 -0.62 4.95 -22.72
C ARG A 27 -0.75 3.43 -22.60
N LEU A 28 -1.91 2.88 -22.97
CA LEU A 28 -2.16 1.44 -22.90
C LEU A 28 -1.11 0.60 -23.65
N THR A 29 -0.54 1.12 -24.73
CA THR A 29 0.52 0.44 -25.50
C THR A 29 1.89 0.42 -24.80
N HIS A 30 2.06 1.16 -23.71
CA HIS A 30 3.30 1.25 -22.93
C HIS A 30 3.13 0.63 -21.53
N ILE A 31 1.98 0.02 -21.23
CA ILE A 31 1.75 -0.69 -19.98
C ILE A 31 2.55 -2.00 -20.00
N SER A 32 3.13 -2.40 -18.85
CA SER A 32 3.72 -3.73 -18.73
C SER A 32 2.68 -4.80 -19.02
N GLU A 33 3.03 -5.84 -19.80
CA GLU A 33 2.18 -7.01 -20.03
C GLU A 33 1.78 -7.73 -18.73
N ALA A 34 2.60 -7.60 -17.69
CA ALA A 34 2.31 -8.15 -16.38
C ALA A 34 1.22 -7.36 -15.63
N ARG A 35 0.95 -6.10 -16.00
CA ARG A 35 -0.01 -5.26 -15.28
C ARG A 35 -1.43 -5.74 -15.53
N TYR A 36 -2.18 -5.88 -14.45
CA TYR A 36 -3.56 -6.35 -14.52
C TYR A 36 -4.51 -5.22 -14.91
N ASN A 37 -5.22 -5.37 -16.03
CA ASN A 37 -6.33 -4.50 -16.45
C ASN A 37 -5.88 -3.06 -16.80
N LEU A 38 -6.36 -2.05 -16.07
CA LEU A 38 -6.14 -0.62 -16.39
C LEU A 38 -4.82 -0.07 -15.81
N PRO A 39 -4.23 0.99 -16.39
CA PRO A 39 -3.04 1.69 -15.90
C PRO A 39 -2.98 1.95 -14.39
N ASN A 40 -4.11 2.33 -13.80
CA ASN A 40 -4.22 2.64 -12.38
C ASN A 40 -4.20 1.41 -11.44
N ASN A 41 -4.06 0.19 -11.97
CA ASN A 41 -3.99 -1.05 -11.19
C ASN A 41 -2.55 -1.48 -10.88
N GLU A 42 -1.59 -0.56 -10.90
CA GLU A 42 -0.28 -0.83 -10.30
C GLU A 42 -0.45 -1.20 -8.82
N ARG A 43 0.11 -2.35 -8.44
CA ARG A 43 -0.13 -2.96 -7.12
C ARG A 43 1.14 -3.28 -6.38
N HIS A 44 2.31 -3.13 -6.98
CA HIS A 44 3.56 -3.57 -6.37
C HIS A 44 4.08 -2.59 -5.30
N ARG A 45 3.42 -1.44 -5.10
CA ARG A 45 3.82 -0.42 -4.13
C ARG A 45 2.70 -0.19 -3.12
N LEU A 46 3.04 -0.27 -1.83
CA LEU A 46 2.14 -0.02 -0.71
C LEU A 46 2.57 1.29 -0.02
N GLN A 47 1.66 2.25 0.05
CA GLN A 47 1.89 3.58 0.60
C GLN A 47 1.01 3.86 1.81
N LEU A 48 1.49 4.74 2.68
CA LEU A 48 0.83 5.21 3.88
C LEU A 48 0.56 6.72 3.77
N HIS A 49 -0.66 7.11 4.13
CA HIS A 49 -1.07 8.51 4.28
C HIS A 49 -1.68 8.74 5.66
N PHE A 50 -1.73 10.00 6.07
CA PHE A 50 -2.51 10.43 7.23
C PHE A 50 -3.46 11.57 6.86
N SER A 51 -4.55 11.72 7.62
CA SER A 51 -5.55 12.78 7.45
C SER A 51 -6.21 13.13 8.78
N ARG A 52 -6.67 14.37 8.92
CA ARG A 52 -7.52 14.82 10.04
C ARG A 52 -9.02 14.66 9.75
N ASN A 53 -9.42 14.59 8.49
CA ASN A 53 -10.82 14.75 8.07
C ASN A 53 -11.28 13.70 7.04
N CYS A 54 -10.44 12.73 6.70
CA CYS A 54 -10.66 11.72 5.65
C CYS A 54 -10.84 12.30 4.24
N ILE A 55 -10.51 13.57 4.03
CA ILE A 55 -10.62 14.26 2.74
C ILE A 55 -9.23 14.68 2.27
N ASP A 56 -8.51 15.42 3.10
CA ASP A 56 -7.16 15.90 2.82
C ASP A 56 -6.14 14.87 3.32
N TRP A 57 -5.39 14.28 2.40
CA TRP A 57 -4.43 13.21 2.68
C TRP A 57 -2.99 13.69 2.48
N CYS A 58 -2.18 13.53 3.51
CA CYS A 58 -0.74 13.80 3.47
C CYS A 58 0.02 12.48 3.32
N PHE A 59 1.00 12.45 2.42
CA PHE A 59 1.83 11.27 2.19
C PHE A 59 2.81 11.08 3.35
N ALA A 60 2.76 9.92 4.02
CA ALA A 60 3.66 9.59 5.12
C ALA A 60 4.91 8.83 4.64
N GLY A 61 4.74 7.96 3.64
CA GLY A 61 5.85 7.15 3.12
C GLY A 61 5.40 5.89 2.39
N LEU A 62 6.38 5.16 1.83
CA LEU A 62 6.18 3.80 1.33
C LEU A 62 6.39 2.80 2.46
N VAL A 63 5.45 1.88 2.62
CA VAL A 63 5.56 0.76 3.55
C VAL A 63 6.36 -0.38 2.91
N ALA A 64 6.07 -0.67 1.64
CA ALA A 64 6.76 -1.73 0.89
C ALA A 64 6.70 -1.44 -0.61
N ALA A 65 7.77 -1.80 -1.32
CA ALA A 65 7.82 -1.79 -2.78
C ALA A 65 8.34 -3.15 -3.29
N GLY A 66 7.62 -3.74 -4.22
CA GLY A 66 8.05 -4.90 -5.00
C GLY A 66 8.92 -4.49 -6.19
N GLN A 67 9.65 -5.43 -6.75
CA GLN A 67 10.53 -5.15 -7.90
C GLN A 67 9.75 -5.08 -9.22
N THR A 68 8.66 -5.86 -9.32
CA THR A 68 7.84 -5.96 -10.53
C THR A 68 6.35 -6.02 -10.18
N GLU A 69 5.48 -5.94 -11.20
CA GLU A 69 4.03 -6.11 -11.02
C GLU A 69 3.66 -7.42 -10.29
N ARG A 70 4.41 -8.50 -10.51
CA ARG A 70 4.16 -9.79 -9.84
C ARG A 70 4.33 -9.69 -8.33
N HIS A 71 5.17 -8.78 -7.86
CA HIS A 71 5.42 -8.51 -6.45
C HIS A 71 4.32 -7.61 -5.85
N ALA A 72 3.07 -7.87 -6.21
CA ALA A 72 1.91 -7.10 -5.80
C ALA A 72 1.76 -7.06 -4.27
N ARG A 73 1.06 -6.03 -3.78
CA ARG A 73 0.71 -5.74 -2.39
C ARG A 73 -0.80 -5.55 -2.31
N ASN A 74 -1.52 -6.64 -2.05
CA ASN A 74 -2.97 -6.69 -2.12
C ASN A 74 -3.59 -6.83 -0.72
N TYR A 75 -4.79 -6.26 -0.56
CA TYR A 75 -5.65 -6.47 0.61
C TYR A 75 -4.92 -6.25 1.95
N ALA A 76 -4.02 -5.26 2.00
CA ALA A 76 -3.26 -4.97 3.21
C ALA A 76 -4.19 -4.51 4.34
N SER A 77 -3.81 -4.82 5.58
CA SER A 77 -4.47 -4.38 6.80
C SER A 77 -3.42 -3.96 7.82
N MET A 78 -3.78 -3.08 8.74
CA MET A 78 -2.85 -2.55 9.73
C MET A 78 -3.46 -2.47 11.13
N ALA A 79 -2.60 -2.49 12.14
CA ALA A 79 -2.95 -2.35 13.55
C ALA A 79 -1.84 -1.59 14.30
N VAL A 80 -2.22 -0.81 15.31
CA VAL A 80 -1.27 -0.10 16.17
C VAL A 80 -0.72 -1.07 17.22
N ASP A 81 0.60 -1.07 17.39
CA ASP A 81 1.35 -1.83 18.39
C ASP A 81 2.24 -0.86 19.18
N GLY A 82 1.70 -0.30 20.27
CA GLY A 82 2.36 0.75 21.03
C GLY A 82 2.62 2.01 20.20
N ASP A 83 3.89 2.27 19.92
CA ASP A 83 4.35 3.41 19.10
C ASP A 83 4.60 3.04 17.64
N ASP A 84 4.47 1.75 17.31
CA ASP A 84 4.66 1.22 15.96
C ASP A 84 3.32 0.91 15.27
N LEU A 85 3.37 0.79 13.95
CA LEU A 85 2.25 0.35 13.12
C LEU A 85 2.62 -0.98 12.44
N LEU A 86 1.84 -2.02 12.71
CA LEU A 86 1.99 -3.34 12.09
C LEU A 86 1.15 -3.40 10.83
N VAL A 87 1.69 -4.03 9.78
CA VAL A 87 1.02 -4.19 8.48
C VAL A 87 1.14 -5.64 8.03
N LEU A 88 0.01 -6.26 7.73
CA LEU A 88 -0.07 -7.57 7.06
C LEU A 88 -0.59 -7.37 5.64
N CYS A 89 0.04 -8.00 4.66
CA CYS A 89 -0.30 -7.81 3.26
C CYS A 89 -0.21 -9.10 2.45
N ARG A 90 -1.25 -9.40 1.67
CA ARG A 90 -1.20 -10.49 0.69
C ARG A 90 -0.30 -10.08 -0.47
N SER A 91 0.81 -10.78 -0.62
CA SER A 91 1.94 -10.33 -1.42
C SER A 91 2.36 -11.39 -2.44
N GLY A 92 2.86 -10.95 -3.59
CA GLY A 92 3.48 -11.86 -4.56
C GLY A 92 5.01 -11.78 -4.54
N ASP A 93 5.60 -12.79 -5.16
CA ASP A 93 7.00 -12.86 -5.60
C ASP A 93 7.04 -13.36 -7.07
N ASP A 94 8.19 -13.86 -7.53
CA ASP A 94 8.36 -14.35 -8.90
C ASP A 94 7.57 -15.64 -9.21
N GLU A 95 7.28 -16.43 -8.17
CA GLU A 95 6.49 -17.68 -8.21
C GLU A 95 4.98 -17.42 -8.10
N GLY A 96 4.58 -16.17 -7.82
CA GLY A 96 3.20 -15.74 -7.85
C GLY A 96 2.57 -15.88 -9.24
N ARG A 97 1.36 -16.44 -9.31
CA ARG A 97 0.67 -16.69 -10.58
C ARG A 97 0.54 -15.42 -11.44
N ASN A 98 0.15 -14.31 -10.82
CA ASN A 98 0.08 -12.97 -11.41
C ASN A 98 -0.18 -11.92 -10.31
N PRO A 99 -0.22 -10.60 -10.63
CA PRO A 99 -0.42 -9.56 -9.60
C PRO A 99 -1.74 -9.62 -8.83
N GLN A 100 -2.75 -10.33 -9.34
CA GLN A 100 -4.04 -10.52 -8.67
C GLN A 100 -4.04 -11.76 -7.76
N TYR A 101 -3.41 -12.85 -8.20
CA TYR A 101 -3.30 -14.14 -7.51
C TYR A 101 -1.88 -14.36 -6.99
N THR A 102 -1.63 -13.69 -5.87
CA THR A 102 -0.38 -13.71 -5.11
C THR A 102 -0.26 -14.94 -4.19
N ASN A 103 0.95 -15.29 -3.78
CA ASN A 103 1.31 -16.54 -3.08
C ASN A 103 1.89 -16.38 -1.66
N LEU A 104 2.11 -15.15 -1.18
CA LEU A 104 2.71 -14.86 0.13
C LEU A 104 1.77 -14.04 1.03
N ILE A 105 2.07 -14.08 2.33
CA ILE A 105 1.67 -13.06 3.30
C ILE A 105 2.94 -12.40 3.81
N THR A 106 3.07 -11.08 3.65
CA THR A 106 4.19 -10.32 4.19
C THR A 106 3.75 -9.53 5.42
N PHE A 107 4.68 -9.36 6.35
CA PHE A 107 4.52 -8.59 7.56
C PHE A 107 5.53 -7.43 7.56
N HIS A 108 5.06 -6.22 7.86
CA HIS A 108 5.88 -5.02 7.94
C HIS A 108 5.60 -4.30 9.25
N ARG A 109 6.61 -3.60 9.77
CA ARG A 109 6.51 -2.75 10.95
C ARG A 109 7.03 -1.37 10.61
N VAL A 110 6.16 -0.36 10.68
CA VAL A 110 6.54 1.05 10.56
C VAL A 110 6.81 1.56 11.97
N LYS A 111 8.09 1.74 12.30
CA LYS A 111 8.50 2.17 13.63
C LYS A 111 8.13 3.61 13.88
N GLU A 112 7.66 3.93 15.09
CA GLU A 112 7.36 5.29 15.52
C GLU A 112 6.54 6.08 14.49
N PHE A 113 5.54 5.43 13.88
CA PHE A 113 4.86 5.93 12.67
C PHE A 113 4.24 7.33 12.84
N ARG A 114 3.92 7.72 14.08
CA ARG A 114 3.39 9.05 14.41
C ARG A 114 4.40 10.17 14.19
N ASN A 115 5.70 9.88 14.17
CA ASN A 115 6.76 10.83 13.84
C ASN A 115 6.80 11.20 12.34
N LEU A 116 6.00 10.52 11.50
CA LEU A 116 5.86 10.83 10.08
C LEU A 116 4.90 11.99 9.80
N VAL A 117 4.21 12.50 10.82
CA VAL A 117 3.24 13.61 10.71
C VAL A 117 3.98 14.96 10.69
N TYR A 118 3.60 15.85 9.78
CA TYR A 118 4.18 17.18 9.59
C TYR A 118 3.12 18.28 9.41
#